data_AF-A0A3S0JZV4-F1
#
_entry.id   AF-A0A3S0JZV4-F1
#
_cell.length_a   1.000
_cell.length_b   1.000
_cell.length_c   1.000
_cell.angle_alpha   90.00
_cell.angle_beta   90.00
_cell.angle_gamma   90.00
#
_symmetry.space_group_name_H-M   'P 1'
#
loop_
_entity.id
_entity.type
_entity.pdbx_description
1 polymer ?
#
loop_
_entity_poly.entity_id
_entity_poly.type
_entity_poly.pdbx_seq_one_letter_code
_entity_poly.pdbx_strand_id
1 'polypeptide(L)'
;METLLGSSLPVFLFLTLLVFGGFGVLTGQTLAEGWKPLSAVWGYSLLLGVGDRFLAWGLAGEQLLAPWGFLVHTIVIAAITATT
;
A
#
# COMPACT_ATOMS: atom_id res chain seq x y z
N MET A 1 9.45 2.00 16.10
CA MET A 1 8.38 1.38 15.29
C MET A 1 7.50 2.43 14.64
N GLU A 2 6.95 3.38 15.39
CA GLU A 2 6.04 4.39 14.81
C GLU A 2 6.68 5.30 13.76
N THR A 3 7.97 5.66 13.92
CA THR A 3 8.70 6.40 12.87
C THR A 3 8.90 5.57 11.60
N LEU A 4 9.03 4.23 11.73
CA LEU A 4 9.29 3.34 10.61
C LEU A 4 8.01 2.98 9.84
N LEU A 5 6.91 2.72 10.55
CA LEU A 5 5.60 2.47 9.93
C LEU A 5 4.92 3.78 9.52
N GLY A 6 5.15 4.88 10.24
CA GLY A 6 4.41 6.12 10.05
C GLY A 6 2.91 5.99 10.35
N SER A 7 2.51 4.90 10.99
CA SER A 7 1.19 4.66 11.54
C SER A 7 1.28 3.78 12.79
N SER A 8 0.20 3.77 13.56
CA SER A 8 -0.03 2.76 14.58
C SER A 8 -0.11 1.34 13.97
N LEU A 9 0.25 0.34 14.77
CA LEU A 9 0.26 -1.05 14.34
C LEU A 9 -1.12 -1.56 13.88
N PRO A 10 -2.24 -1.24 14.55
CA PRO A 10 -3.57 -1.67 14.10
C PRO A 10 -3.95 -1.09 12.73
N VAL A 11 -3.62 0.18 12.48
CA VAL A 11 -3.89 0.83 11.18
C VAL A 11 -3.07 0.16 10.09
N PHE A 12 -1.79 -0.14 10.33
CA PHE A 12 -0.96 -0.86 9.37
C PHE A 12 -1.51 -2.27 9.06
N LEU A 13 -1.86 -3.04 10.09
CA LEU A 13 -2.37 -4.41 9.90
C LEU A 13 -3.73 -4.41 9.17
N PHE A 14 -4.65 -3.52 9.55
CA PHE A 14 -5.99 -3.49 8.99
C PHE A 14 -6.03 -2.75 7.66
N LEU A 15 -5.63 -1.49 7.62
CA LEU A 15 -5.74 -0.68 6.41
C LEU A 15 -4.72 -1.13 5.37
N THR A 16 -3.45 -1.23 5.74
CA THR A 16 -2.38 -1.48 4.76
C THR A 16 -2.31 -2.94 4.33
N LEU A 17 -2.21 -3.89 5.26
CA LEU A 17 -2.08 -5.31 4.90
C LEU A 17 -3.40 -5.94 4.45
N LEU A 18 -4.49 -5.75 5.19
CA LEU A 18 -5.75 -6.41 4.86
C LEU A 18 -6.49 -5.69 3.71
N VAL A 19 -6.76 -4.39 3.84
CA VAL A 19 -7.57 -3.65 2.85
C VAL A 19 -6.77 -3.35 1.59
N PHE A 20 -5.68 -2.59 1.69
CA PHE A 20 -4.88 -2.21 0.53
C PHE A 20 -4.03 -3.36 -0.01
N GLY A 21 -3.56 -4.27 0.85
CA GLY A 21 -2.96 -5.52 0.40
C GLY A 21 -3.96 -6.38 -0.37
N GLY A 22 -5.22 -6.45 0.05
CA GLY A 22 -6.30 -7.09 -0.71
C GLY A 22 -6.53 -6.46 -2.09
N PHE A 23 -6.53 -5.13 -2.18
CA PHE A 23 -6.54 -4.43 -3.47
C PHE A 23 -5.29 -4.72 -4.29
N GLY A 24 -4.14 -4.86 -3.62
CA GLY A 24 -2.88 -5.25 -4.22
C GLY A 24 -2.96 -6.62 -4.90
N VAL A 25 -3.60 -7.62 -4.27
CA VAL A 25 -3.83 -8.95 -4.83
C VAL A 25 -4.69 -8.87 -6.11
N LEU A 26 -5.83 -8.19 -6.04
CA LEU A 26 -6.73 -8.04 -7.19
C LEU A 26 -6.05 -7.29 -8.36
N THR A 27 -5.25 -6.28 -8.03
CA THR A 27 -4.46 -5.54 -9.01
C THR A 27 -3.41 -6.43 -9.66
N GLY A 28 -2.66 -7.20 -8.87
CA GLY A 28 -1.62 -8.11 -9.36
C GLY A 28 -2.17 -9.14 -10.33
N GLN A 29 -3.26 -9.81 -9.95
CA GLN A 29 -3.98 -10.76 -10.82
C GLN A 29 -4.38 -10.13 -12.16
N THR A 30 -4.97 -8.93 -12.13
CA THR A 30 -5.39 -8.21 -13.33
C THR A 30 -4.19 -7.86 -14.23
N LEU A 31 -3.07 -7.45 -13.64
CA LEU A 31 -1.85 -7.13 -14.36
C LEU A 31 -1.22 -8.38 -15.00
N ALA A 32 -1.24 -9.51 -14.28
CA ALA A 32 -0.73 -10.79 -14.75
C ALA A 32 -1.58 -11.33 -15.91
N GLU A 33 -2.91 -11.32 -15.78
CA GLU A 33 -3.85 -11.67 -16.88
C GLU A 33 -3.61 -10.83 -18.14
N GLY A 34 -3.32 -9.53 -17.94
CA GLY A 34 -3.03 -8.59 -19.00
C GLY A 34 -1.59 -8.62 -19.53
N TRP A 35 -0.75 -9.56 -19.07
CA TRP A 35 0.69 -9.66 -19.40
C TRP A 35 1.44 -8.32 -19.28
N LYS A 36 1.09 -7.53 -18.25
CA LYS A 36 1.68 -6.22 -18.06
C LYS A 36 3.12 -6.33 -17.54
N PRO A 37 4.00 -5.40 -17.92
CA PRO A 37 5.36 -5.39 -17.40
C PRO A 37 5.37 -5.11 -15.89
N LEU A 38 6.41 -5.57 -15.20
CA LEU A 38 6.58 -5.37 -13.75
C LEU A 38 6.62 -3.88 -13.35
N SER A 39 6.97 -2.98 -14.27
CA SER A 39 6.86 -1.53 -14.05
C SER A 39 5.44 -1.07 -13.75
N ALA A 40 4.41 -1.76 -14.28
CA ALA A 40 3.02 -1.46 -13.99
C ALA A 40 2.70 -1.70 -12.51
N VAL A 41 3.28 -2.73 -11.88
CA VAL A 41 3.13 -3.01 -10.44
C VAL A 41 3.54 -1.78 -9.63
N TRP A 42 4.73 -1.24 -9.87
CA TRP A 42 5.21 -0.04 -9.16
C TRP A 42 4.27 1.16 -9.34
N GLY A 43 3.76 1.39 -10.56
CA GLY A 43 2.82 2.48 -10.83
C GLY A 43 1.51 2.35 -10.06
N TYR A 44 0.88 1.16 -10.09
CA TYR A 44 -0.37 0.92 -9.38
C TYR A 44 -0.19 0.87 -7.86
N SER A 45 0.88 0.24 -7.37
CA SER A 45 1.16 0.20 -5.93
C SER A 45 1.46 1.58 -5.36
N LEU A 46 2.06 2.50 -6.15
CA LEU A 46 2.20 3.90 -5.74
C LEU A 46 0.84 4.58 -5.56
N LEU A 47 -0.10 4.38 -6.50
CA LEU A 47 -1.47 4.91 -6.39
C LEU A 47 -2.21 4.32 -5.18
N LEU A 48 -2.08 3.01 -4.95
CA LEU A 48 -2.64 2.34 -3.78
C LEU A 48 -2.03 2.87 -2.48
N GLY A 49 -0.72 3.07 -2.42
CA GLY A 49 -0.04 3.68 -1.27
C GLY A 49 -0.51 5.11 -0.99
N VAL A 50 -0.82 5.89 -2.03
CA VAL A 50 -1.40 7.24 -1.87
C VAL A 50 -2.80 7.14 -1.25
N GLY A 51 -3.63 6.19 -1.71
CA GLY A 51 -4.93 5.91 -1.12
C GLY A 51 -4.84 5.47 0.34
N ASP A 52 -3.92 4.54 0.65
CA ASP A 52 -3.67 4.06 2.01
C ASP A 52 -3.29 5.20 2.95
N ARG A 53 -2.35 6.06 2.53
CA ARG A 53 -1.92 7.21 3.32
C ARG A 53 -3.04 8.23 3.55
N PHE A 54 -3.83 8.49 2.51
CA PHE A 54 -4.97 9.38 2.60
C PHE A 54 -6.02 8.87 3.60
N LEU A 55 -6.35 7.57 3.56
CA LEU A 55 -7.31 6.98 4.49
C LEU A 55 -6.75 6.83 5.90
N ALA A 56 -5.46 6.53 6.07
CA ALA A 56 -4.81 6.50 7.39
C ALA A 56 -4.91 7.88 8.07
N TRP A 57 -4.69 8.96 7.32
CA TRP A 57 -4.88 10.31 7.82
C TRP A 57 -6.35 10.64 8.10
N GLY A 58 -7.24 10.39 7.13
CA GLY A 58 -8.65 10.80 7.23
C GLY A 58 -9.48 10.00 8.24
N LEU A 59 -9.19 8.71 8.41
CA LEU A 59 -9.97 7.81 9.27
C LEU A 59 -9.33 7.59 10.65
N ALA A 60 -8.01 7.62 10.74
CA ALA A 60 -7.28 7.28 11.96
C ALA A 60 -6.45 8.44 12.54
N GLY A 61 -6.43 9.61 11.89
CA GLY A 61 -5.70 10.79 12.37
C GLY A 61 -4.17 10.65 12.26
N GLU A 62 -3.68 9.69 11.48
CA GLU A 62 -2.25 9.49 11.25
C GLU A 62 -1.65 10.65 10.43
N GLN A 63 -0.37 10.99 10.63
CA GLN A 63 0.24 12.22 10.11
C GLN A 63 -0.25 12.73 8.73
N LEU A 64 0.26 12.33 7.56
CA LEU A 64 -0.29 12.53 6.19
C LEU A 64 0.96 12.60 5.34
N LEU A 65 1.73 13.68 5.54
CA LEU A 65 3.10 13.80 5.06
C LEU A 65 4.05 13.04 6.00
N ALA A 66 3.99 11.71 5.93
CA ALA A 66 4.95 10.82 6.57
C ALA A 66 5.73 10.06 5.48
N PRO A 67 6.82 10.63 4.92
CA PRO A 67 7.50 10.07 3.75
C PRO A 67 7.96 8.64 3.97
N TRP A 68 8.48 8.35 5.16
CA TRP A 68 8.99 7.03 5.48
C TRP A 68 7.88 5.99 5.65
N GLY A 69 6.80 6.33 6.35
CA GLY A 69 5.64 5.43 6.46
C GLY A 69 4.97 5.17 5.11
N PHE A 70 4.83 6.22 4.29
CA PHE A 70 4.34 6.09 2.92
C PHE A 70 5.20 5.14 2.08
N LEU A 71 6.54 5.26 2.13
CA LEU A 71 7.44 4.38 1.41
C LEU A 71 7.31 2.93 1.89
N VAL A 72 7.31 2.69 3.21
CA VAL A 72 7.18 1.35 3.77
C VAL A 72 5.85 0.70 3.38
N HIS A 73 4.73 1.41 3.53
CA HIS A 73 3.41 0.91 3.17
C HIS A 73 3.32 0.61 1.67
N THR A 74 3.84 1.51 0.83
CA THR A 74 3.87 1.33 -0.62
C THR A 74 4.71 0.12 -1.04
N ILE A 75 5.87 -0.10 -0.41
CA ILE A 75 6.72 -1.26 -0.68
C ILE A 75 6.04 -2.55 -0.25
N VAL A 76 5.35 -2.57 0.90
CA VAL A 76 4.59 -3.73 1.36
C VAL A 76 3.45 -4.05 0.38
N ILE A 77 2.69 -3.05 -0.04
CA ILE A 77 1.63 -3.23 -1.04
C ILE A 77 2.22 -3.72 -2.37
N ALA A 78 3.34 -3.13 -2.83
CA ALA A 78 4.01 -3.54 -4.06
C ALA A 78 4.53 -4.98 -4.00
N ALA A 79 5.07 -5.40 -2.86
CA ALA A 79 5.49 -6.79 -2.66
C ALA A 79 4.31 -7.75 -2.79
N ILE A 80 3.15 -7.41 -2.20
CA ILE A 80 1.92 -8.20 -2.34
C ILE A 80 1.49 -8.23 -3.81
N THR A 81 1.33 -7.06 -4.45
CA THR A 81 0.91 -6.95 -5.86
C THR A 81 1.84 -7.67 -6.83
N ALA A 82 3.15 -7.74 -6.54
CA ALA A 82 4.11 -8.43 -7.40
C ALA A 82 4.06 -9.97 -7.29
N THR A 83 3.46 -10.50 -6.21
CA THR A 83 3.45 -11.95 -5.91
C THR A 83 2.15 -12.66 -6.30
N THR A 84 1.18 -11.94 -6.85
CA THR A 84 -0.16 -12.41 -7.19
C THR A 84 -0.54 -12.05 -8.60
#